data_AF-A0A0F0C3N2-F1
#
_entry.id   AF-A0A0F0C3N2-F1
#
_cell.length_a   1.000
_cell.length_b   1.000
_cell.length_c   1.000
_cell.angle_alpha   90.00
_cell.angle_beta   90.00
_cell.angle_gamma   90.00
#
_symmetry.space_group_name_H-M   'P 1'
#
loop_
_entity.id
_entity.type
_entity.pdbx_description
1 polymer ?
#
loop_
_entity_poly.entity_id
_entity_poly.type
_entity_poly.pdbx_seq_one_letter_code
_entity_poly.pdbx_strand_id
1 'polypeptide(L)'
;MRKRTKNFTIIQCAVYNALKIGKENAMSRDELILATGYTDRRIREAIEALRHIRPILNLDDGDGYYIPDMTPQGRQEAALWLSRQDRRIQSMKDATRGVRRFLNKKKSKDVPGQISMFGAGVM
;
A
#
# COMPACT_ATOMS: atom_id res chain seq x y z
N MET A 1 -20.57 9.67 17.88
CA MET A 1 -19.22 9.44 17.30
C MET A 1 -18.25 8.70 18.22
N ARG A 2 -18.11 9.03 19.53
CA ARG A 2 -17.14 8.41 20.46
C ARG A 2 -17.11 6.86 20.50
N LYS A 3 -18.26 6.17 20.41
CA LYS A 3 -18.31 4.68 20.42
C LYS A 3 -17.64 4.04 19.20
N ARG A 4 -17.77 4.64 18.00
CA ARG A 4 -17.20 4.11 16.75
C ARG A 4 -15.68 4.24 16.76
N THR A 5 -15.14 5.35 17.28
CA THR A 5 -13.71 5.58 17.45
C THR A 5 -13.09 4.63 18.48
N LYS A 6 -13.73 4.43 19.64
CA LYS A 6 -13.27 3.47 20.65
C LYS A 6 -13.18 2.04 20.10
N ASN A 7 -14.15 1.63 19.28
CA ASN A 7 -14.16 0.32 18.65
C ASN A 7 -12.97 0.15 17.69
N PHE A 8 -12.66 1.19 16.89
CA PHE A 8 -11.51 1.14 15.99
C PHE A 8 -10.16 1.03 16.71
N THR A 9 -9.97 1.75 17.83
CA THR A 9 -8.75 1.63 18.62
C THR A 9 -8.55 0.20 19.16
N ILE A 10 -9.62 -0.47 19.58
CA ILE A 10 -9.55 -1.88 20.02
C ILE A 10 -9.08 -2.78 18.87
N ILE A 11 -9.59 -2.56 17.66
CA ILE A 11 -9.15 -3.30 16.46
C ILE A 11 -7.67 -3.06 16.19
N GLN A 12 -7.21 -1.80 16.24
CA GLN A 12 -5.79 -1.47 16.06
C GLN A 12 -4.90 -2.18 17.09
N CYS A 13 -5.30 -2.19 18.37
CA CYS A 13 -4.57 -2.91 19.42
C CYS A 13 -4.53 -4.43 19.14
N ALA A 14 -5.67 -5.03 18.78
CA ALA A 14 -5.74 -6.46 18.48
C ALA A 14 -4.85 -6.84 17.29
N VAL A 15 -4.91 -6.06 16.21
CA VAL A 15 -4.08 -6.28 15.01
C VAL A 15 -2.59 -6.10 15.34
N TYR A 16 -2.23 -5.02 16.04
CA TYR A 16 -0.83 -4.79 16.41
C TYR A 16 -0.26 -5.89 17.31
N ASN A 17 -1.05 -6.38 18.27
CA ASN A 17 -0.65 -7.46 19.17
C ASN A 17 -0.55 -8.83 18.46
N ALA A 18 -1.24 -9.01 17.33
CA ALA A 18 -1.12 -10.21 16.51
C ALA A 18 0.16 -10.20 15.67
N LEU A 19 0.62 -9.03 15.21
CA LEU A 19 1.84 -8.91 14.41
C LEU A 19 3.07 -9.40 15.18
N LYS A 20 3.95 -10.10 14.47
CA LYS A 20 5.20 -10.64 15.01
C LYS A 20 6.41 -9.82 14.56
N ILE A 21 7.51 -9.99 15.30
CA ILE A 21 8.79 -9.34 15.04
C ILE A 21 9.62 -10.21 14.09
N GLY A 22 10.29 -9.60 13.12
CA GLY A 22 11.16 -10.30 12.17
C GLY A 22 10.42 -10.71 10.89
N LYS A 23 11.13 -10.67 9.77
CA LYS A 23 10.58 -10.94 8.42
C LYS A 23 10.10 -12.37 8.27
N GLU A 24 10.81 -13.30 8.89
CA GLU A 24 10.51 -14.74 8.95
C GLU A 24 9.19 -15.05 9.67
N ASN A 25 8.69 -14.11 10.48
CA ASN A 25 7.45 -14.25 11.23
C ASN A 25 6.28 -13.45 10.61
N ALA A 26 6.42 -13.00 9.36
CA ALA A 26 5.39 -12.24 8.69
C ALA A 26 4.06 -12.99 8.64
N MET A 27 2.99 -12.30 9.03
CA MET A 27 1.64 -12.87 9.10
C MET A 27 0.78 -12.40 7.94
N SER A 28 0.25 -13.35 7.19
CA SER A 28 -0.71 -13.11 6.12
C SER A 28 -1.99 -12.47 6.64
N ARG A 29 -2.81 -11.94 5.73
CA ARG A 29 -4.11 -11.36 6.09
C ARG A 29 -5.06 -12.42 6.67
N ASP A 30 -5.04 -13.63 6.14
CA ASP A 30 -5.90 -14.72 6.61
C ASP A 30 -5.52 -15.15 8.03
N GLU A 31 -4.22 -15.22 8.35
CA GLU A 31 -3.78 -15.49 9.73
C GLU A 31 -4.17 -14.37 10.68
N LEU A 32 -4.13 -13.10 10.26
CA LEU A 32 -4.59 -11.97 11.07
C LEU A 32 -6.11 -11.99 11.27
N ILE A 33 -6.89 -12.44 10.28
CA ILE A 33 -8.34 -12.65 10.41
C ILE A 33 -8.61 -13.71 11.47
N LEU A 34 -7.92 -14.86 11.38
CA LEU A 34 -8.06 -15.95 12.34
C LEU A 34 -7.63 -15.54 13.75
N ALA A 35 -6.52 -14.82 13.88
CA ALA A 35 -5.98 -14.41 15.18
C ALA A 35 -6.83 -13.33 15.87
N THR A 36 -7.47 -12.44 15.11
CA THR A 36 -8.18 -11.28 15.67
C THR A 36 -9.71 -11.39 15.63
N GLY A 37 -10.26 -12.26 14.78
CA GLY A 37 -11.70 -12.39 14.54
C GLY A 37 -12.32 -11.22 13.76
N TYR A 38 -11.52 -10.27 13.28
CA TYR A 38 -12.00 -9.14 12.50
C TYR A 38 -11.96 -9.43 10.99
N THR A 39 -12.80 -8.71 10.24
CA THR A 39 -12.85 -8.85 8.78
C THR A 39 -11.60 -8.30 8.09
N ASP A 40 -11.26 -8.82 6.92
CA ASP A 40 -10.12 -8.34 6.08
C ASP A 40 -10.11 -6.82 5.95
N ARG A 41 -11.28 -6.21 5.67
CA ARG A 41 -11.39 -4.76 5.52
C ARG A 41 -11.01 -4.00 6.81
N ARG A 42 -11.40 -4.50 7.99
CA ARG A 42 -11.04 -3.86 9.26
C ARG A 42 -9.57 -4.02 9.59
N ILE A 43 -8.98 -5.16 9.24
CA ILE A 43 -7.54 -5.40 9.39
C ILE A 43 -6.75 -4.44 8.49
N ARG A 44 -7.15 -4.29 7.22
CA ARG A 44 -6.50 -3.37 6.28
C ARG A 44 -6.55 -1.92 6.76
N GLU A 45 -7.73 -1.45 7.18
CA GLU A 45 -7.91 -0.11 7.75
C GLU A 45 -7.02 0.10 9.00
N ALA A 46 -6.92 -0.92 9.88
CA ALA A 46 -6.11 -0.86 11.08
C ALA A 46 -4.60 -0.83 10.77
N ILE A 47 -4.12 -1.68 9.85
CA ILE A 47 -2.72 -1.71 9.41
C ILE A 47 -2.32 -0.36 8.79
N GLU A 48 -3.17 0.19 7.91
CA GLU A 48 -2.94 1.49 7.30
C GLU A 48 -2.79 2.59 8.36
N ALA A 49 -3.72 2.65 9.31
CA ALA A 49 -3.66 3.64 10.38
C ALA A 49 -2.45 3.46 11.31
N LEU A 50 -2.07 2.20 11.62
CA LEU A 50 -0.90 1.90 12.46
C LEU A 50 0.42 2.27 11.76
N ARG A 51 0.52 2.08 10.44
CA ARG A 51 1.72 2.42 9.65
C ARG A 51 2.12 3.89 9.72
N HIS A 52 1.19 4.79 10.06
CA HIS A 52 1.52 6.20 10.24
C HIS A 52 2.43 6.47 11.45
N ILE A 53 2.47 5.55 12.43
CA ILE A 53 3.19 5.74 13.70
C ILE A 53 4.06 4.54 14.10
N ARG A 54 3.96 3.41 13.40
CA ARG A 54 4.73 2.18 13.67
C ARG A 54 5.34 1.62 12.38
N PRO A 55 6.57 1.05 12.44
CA PRO A 55 7.17 0.38 11.29
C PRO A 55 6.52 -0.99 11.07
N ILE A 56 5.45 -1.03 10.28
CA ILE A 56 4.81 -2.29 9.87
C ILE A 56 5.12 -2.51 8.39
N LEU A 57 6.00 -3.45 8.11
CA LEU A 57 6.43 -3.79 6.76
C LEU A 57 5.54 -4.89 6.19
N ASN A 58 5.64 -5.07 4.87
CA ASN A 58 5.10 -6.24 4.18
C ASN A 58 6.20 -6.89 3.35
N LEU A 59 6.06 -8.17 3.03
CA LEU A 59 7.00 -8.86 2.15
C LEU A 59 6.91 -8.33 0.71
N ASP A 60 7.88 -8.74 -0.10
CA ASP A 60 8.11 -8.20 -1.45
C ASP A 60 7.05 -8.65 -2.47
N ASP A 61 6.43 -9.81 -2.23
CA ASP A 61 5.25 -10.30 -2.96
C ASP A 61 3.95 -9.59 -2.55
N GLY A 62 4.02 -8.75 -1.51
CA GLY A 62 2.87 -8.03 -0.98
C GLY A 62 2.07 -8.81 0.07
N ASP A 63 2.45 -10.05 0.37
CA ASP A 63 1.81 -10.87 1.38
C ASP A 63 2.60 -10.85 2.70
N GLY A 64 1.91 -11.07 3.81
CA GLY A 64 2.55 -11.06 5.13
C GLY A 64 2.91 -9.67 5.66
N TYR A 65 2.57 -9.41 6.93
CA TYR A 65 2.92 -8.21 7.66
C TYR A 65 3.76 -8.54 8.88
N TYR A 66 4.75 -7.71 9.16
CA TYR A 66 5.63 -7.88 10.31
C TYR A 66 6.15 -6.54 10.84
N ILE A 67 6.64 -6.57 12.06
CA ILE A 67 7.41 -5.49 12.67
C ILE A 67 8.89 -5.84 12.49
N PRO A 68 9.72 -4.98 11.88
CA PRO A 68 11.14 -5.27 11.75
C PRO A 68 11.78 -5.29 13.14
N ASP A 69 12.75 -6.17 13.34
CA ASP A 69 13.53 -6.15 14.57
C ASP A 69 14.45 -4.92 14.64
N MET A 70 15.03 -4.67 15.82
CA MET A 70 15.93 -3.53 16.06
C MET A 70 17.39 -3.81 15.68
N THR A 71 17.68 -4.98 15.14
CA THR A 71 19.05 -5.39 14.75
C THR A 71 19.51 -4.60 13.51
N PRO A 72 20.81 -4.63 13.19
CA PRO A 72 21.30 -4.05 11.94
C PRO A 72 20.57 -4.62 10.70
N GLN A 73 20.25 -5.92 10.70
CA GLN A 73 19.50 -6.54 9.61
C GLN A 73 18.08 -5.96 9.49
N GLY A 74 17.31 -5.91 10.59
CA GLY A 74 15.95 -5.34 10.56
C GLY A 74 15.91 -3.87 10.15
N ARG A 75 16.91 -3.07 10.54
CA ARG A 75 17.06 -1.69 10.07
C ARG A 75 17.35 -1.61 8.58
N GLN A 76 18.20 -2.50 8.06
CA GLN A 76 18.51 -2.57 6.64
C GLN A 76 17.26 -2.96 5.83
N GLU A 77 16.48 -3.92 6.31
CA GLU A 77 15.21 -4.30 5.68
C GLU A 77 14.22 -3.14 5.63
N ALA A 78 14.08 -2.39 6.73
CA ALA A 78 13.23 -1.19 6.78
C ALA A 78 13.68 -0.12 5.79
N ALA A 79 14.99 0.12 5.66
CA ALA A 79 15.52 1.05 4.67
C ALA A 79 15.24 0.60 3.22
N LEU A 80 15.41 -0.69 2.93
CA LEU A 80 15.10 -1.26 1.62
C LEU A 80 13.61 -1.17 1.30
N TRP A 81 12.75 -1.46 2.29
CA TRP A 81 11.31 -1.34 2.14
C TRP A 81 10.90 0.11 1.85
N LEU A 82 11.46 1.08 2.57
CA LEU A 82 11.21 2.51 2.35
C LEU A 82 11.61 2.93 0.93
N SER A 83 12.81 2.54 0.47
CA SER A 83 13.28 2.81 -0.90
C SER A 83 12.33 2.25 -1.98
N ARG A 84 11.70 1.09 -1.72
CA ARG A 84 10.69 0.52 -2.62
C ARG A 84 9.40 1.32 -2.61
N GLN A 85 8.95 1.80 -1.44
CA GLN A 85 7.76 2.66 -1.37
C GLN A 85 7.99 3.99 -2.11
N ASP A 86 9.17 4.60 -1.99
CA ASP A 86 9.50 5.83 -2.73
C ASP A 86 9.45 5.63 -4.24
N ARG A 87 9.98 4.50 -4.72
CA ARG A 87 9.87 4.11 -6.14
C ARG A 87 8.41 3.93 -6.56
N ARG A 88 7.57 3.33 -5.71
CA ARG A 88 6.13 3.16 -5.97
C ARG A 88 5.42 4.51 -6.04
N ILE A 89 5.74 5.45 -5.14
CA ILE A 89 5.21 6.81 -5.16
C ILE A 89 5.57 7.51 -6.48
N GLN A 90 6.82 7.39 -6.92
CA GLN A 90 7.27 7.97 -8.18
C GLN A 90 6.56 7.34 -9.39
N SER A 91 6.43 6.02 -9.42
CA SER A 91 5.68 5.30 -10.46
C SER A 91 4.20 5.73 -10.52
N MET A 92 3.54 5.86 -9.37
CA MET A 92 2.16 6.37 -9.29
C MET A 92 2.06 7.81 -9.81
N LYS A 93 2.99 8.68 -9.42
CA LYS A 93 3.07 10.06 -9.93
C LYS A 93 3.20 10.07 -11.45
N ASP A 94 3.95 9.14 -12.02
CA ASP A 94 4.18 9.02 -13.45
C ASP A 94 2.95 8.46 -14.19
N ALA A 95 2.27 7.48 -13.61
CA ALA A 95 1.02 6.93 -14.16
C ALA A 95 -0.07 8.01 -14.31
N THR A 96 -0.13 8.99 -13.39
CA THR A 96 -1.10 10.10 -13.49
C THR A 96 -0.77 11.14 -14.58
N ARG A 97 0.43 11.10 -15.20
CA ARG A 97 0.85 12.11 -16.20
C ARG A 97 -0.05 12.13 -17.44
N GLY A 98 -0.53 10.96 -17.88
CA GLY A 98 -1.44 10.87 -19.04
C GLY A 98 -2.75 11.61 -18.79
N VAL A 99 -3.41 11.31 -17.66
CA VAL A 99 -4.66 11.97 -17.23
C VAL A 99 -4.47 13.48 -17.08
N ARG A 100 -3.36 13.92 -16.46
CA ARG A 100 -3.06 15.37 -16.34
C ARG A 100 -2.91 16.06 -17.69
N ARG A 101 -2.33 15.40 -18.70
CA ARG A 101 -2.21 15.97 -20.05
C ARG A 101 -3.58 16.10 -20.73
N PHE A 102 -4.41 15.06 -20.61
CA PHE A 102 -5.78 15.05 -21.10
C PHE A 102 -6.60 16.21 -20.52
N LEU A 103 -6.58 16.39 -19.20
CA LEU A 103 -7.31 17.47 -18.52
C LEU A 103 -6.81 18.87 -18.94
N ASN A 104 -5.51 19.02 -19.18
CA ASN A 104 -4.91 20.29 -19.61
C ASN A 104 -5.06 20.58 -21.11
N LYS A 105 -5.87 19.78 -21.85
CA LYS A 105 -6.07 19.88 -23.31
C LYS A 105 -4.77 19.92 -24.12
N LYS A 106 -3.67 19.40 -23.56
CA LYS A 106 -2.42 19.25 -24.31
C LYS A 106 -2.59 18.07 -25.25
N LYS A 107 -2.20 18.21 -26.52
CA LYS A 107 -2.16 17.07 -27.44
C LYS A 107 -1.41 15.92 -26.76
N SER A 108 -2.04 14.74 -26.72
CA SER A 108 -1.34 13.53 -26.35
C SER A 108 -0.16 13.35 -27.29
N LYS A 109 0.93 12.75 -26.80
CA LYS A 109 1.96 12.30 -27.73
C LYS A 109 1.33 11.20 -28.57
N ASP A 110 1.46 11.31 -29.88
CA ASP A 110 1.07 10.23 -30.78
C ASP A 110 1.87 8.98 -30.40
N VAL A 111 1.19 7.83 -30.34
CA VAL A 111 1.85 6.55 -30.10
C VAL A 111 2.26 6.01 -31.47
N PRO A 112 3.56 5.83 -31.77
CA PRO A 112 4.00 5.31 -33.06
C PRO A 112 3.29 4.00 -33.41
N GLY A 113 2.76 3.90 -34.63
CA GLY A 113 2.00 2.72 -35.08
C GLY A 113 0.52 2.69 -34.68
N GLN A 114 0.03 3.66 -33.88
CA GLN A 114 -1.39 3.78 -33.59
C GLN A 114 -2.13 4.42 -34.78
N ILE A 115 -3.01 3.66 -35.43
CA ILE A 115 -3.94 4.19 -36.44
C ILE A 115 -5.03 4.99 -35.71
N SER A 116 -5.08 6.30 -35.94
CA SER A 116 -6.17 7.13 -35.41
C SER A 116 -7.45 6.89 -36.20
N MET A 117 -8.35 6.06 -35.67
CA MET A 117 -9.68 5.78 -36.27
C MET A 117 -10.68 6.95 -36.10
N PHE A 118 -10.32 8.00 -35.36
CA PHE A 118 -11.21 9.12 -35.03
C PHE A 118 -10.92 10.40 -35.85
N GLY A 119 -10.04 10.34 -36.86
CA GLY A 119 -9.71 11.45 -37.74
C GLY A 119 -10.15 11.29 -39.21
N ALA A 120 -10.65 10.10 -39.59
CA ALA A 120 -11.09 9.81 -40.94
C ALA A 120 -12.62 10.02 -41.05
N GLY A 121 -13.08 11.27 -41.01
CA GLY A 121 -14.51 11.52 -41.14
C GLY A 121 -15.00 12.92 -40.78
N VAL A 122 -14.33 13.97 -41.26
CA VAL A 122 -14.99 15.26 -41.49
C VAL A 122 -14.38 15.83 -42.77
N MET A 123 -15.16 15.81 -43.85
CA MET A 123 -14.94 16.62 -45.05
C MET A 123 -15.13 18.09 -44.72
#